data_AF-A0AAE3AJP8-F1
#
_entry.id   AF-A0AAE3AJP8-F1
#
_cell.length_a   1.000
_cell.length_b   1.000
_cell.length_c   1.000
_cell.angle_alpha   90.00
_cell.angle_beta   90.00
_cell.angle_gamma   90.00
#
_symmetry.space_group_name_H-M   'P 1'
#
loop_
_entity.id
_entity.type
_entity.pdbx_description
1 polymer ?
#
loop_
_entity_poly.entity_id
_entity_poly.type
_entity_poly.pdbx_seq_one_letter_code
_entity_poly.pdbx_strand_id
1 'polypeptide(L)'
;MEAVVFEIIMGIFFDAGMLAMVVHAAQHIGEDTGRVRFTAAVFAIGFFLGMIAKCVVGGSYIALALYALGFVLSYTAVVFTVPEKEHAYEGR
;
A
#
# COMPACT_ATOMS: atom_id res chain seq x y z
N MET A 1 -5.29 20.88 -16.50
CA MET A 1 -4.07 20.95 -15.66
C MET A 1 -4.42 20.79 -14.19
N GLU A 2 -5.37 21.56 -13.65
CA GLU A 2 -5.80 21.48 -12.24
C GLU A 2 -6.12 20.06 -11.71
N ALA A 3 -6.93 19.27 -12.42
CA ALA A 3 -7.32 17.93 -11.96
C ALA A 3 -6.13 16.98 -11.78
N VAL A 4 -5.08 17.13 -12.61
CA VAL A 4 -3.86 16.32 -12.53
C VAL A 4 -3.02 16.71 -11.30
N VAL A 5 -3.02 17.99 -10.94
CA VAL A 5 -2.29 18.48 -9.76
C VAL A 5 -2.92 17.93 -8.47
N PHE A 6 -4.25 18.02 -8.35
CA PHE A 6 -4.95 17.43 -7.20
C PHE A 6 -4.75 15.93 -7.09
N GLU A 7 -4.71 15.22 -8.21
CA GLU A 7 -4.47 13.80 -8.26
C GLU A 7 -3.04 13.43 -7.82
N ILE A 8 -2.04 14.19 -8.27
CA ILE A 8 -0.64 14.01 -7.83
C ILE A 8 -0.51 14.27 -6.33
N ILE A 9 -1.10 15.36 -5.83
CA ILE A 9 -1.10 15.69 -4.40
C ILE A 9 -1.75 14.57 -3.59
N MET A 10 -2.93 14.11 -4.03
CA MET A 10 -3.64 12.99 -3.41
C MET A 10 -2.78 11.72 -3.39
N GLY A 11 -2.14 11.38 -4.51
CA GLY A 11 -1.24 10.23 -4.61
C GLY A 11 -0.09 10.30 -3.61
N ILE A 12 0.57 11.46 -3.50
CA ILE A 12 1.66 11.68 -2.53
C ILE A 12 1.18 11.46 -1.09
N PHE A 13 0.03 12.01 -0.72
CA PHE A 13 -0.51 11.83 0.64
C PHE A 13 -0.88 10.38 0.93
N PHE A 14 -1.47 9.68 -0.05
CA PHE A 14 -1.79 8.27 0.11
C PHE A 14 -0.54 7.39 0.23
N ASP A 15 0.50 7.65 -0.57
CA ASP A 15 1.78 6.95 -0.47
C ASP A 15 2.47 7.22 0.87
N ALA A 16 2.47 8.47 1.34
CA ALA A 16 3.02 8.84 2.64
C ALA A 16 2.27 8.14 3.80
N GLY A 17 0.94 8.09 3.72
CA GLY A 17 0.11 7.37 4.69
C GLY A 17 0.37 5.86 4.67
N MET A 18 0.54 5.28 3.47
CA MET A 18 0.90 3.87 3.33
C MET A 18 2.30 3.57 3.85
N LEU A 19 3.28 4.44 3.60
CA LEU A 19 4.62 4.32 4.15
C LEU A 19 4.60 4.36 5.68
N ALA A 20 3.83 5.29 6.27
CA ALA A 20 3.66 5.35 7.72
C ALA A 20 3.02 4.06 8.26
N MET A 21 2.03 3.48 7.56
CA MET A 21 1.46 2.18 7.93
C MET A 21 2.47 1.03 7.78
N VAL A 22 3.32 1.02 6.75
CA VAL A 22 4.38 0.02 6.60
C VAL A 22 5.37 0.11 7.76
N VAL A 23 5.81 1.32 8.11
CA VAL A 23 6.70 1.54 9.27
C VAL A 23 6.03 1.10 10.56
N HIS A 24 4.77 1.45 10.76
CA HIS A 24 3.99 1.00 11.93
C HIS A 24 3.88 -0.53 11.98
N ALA A 25 3.57 -1.19 10.85
CA ALA A 25 3.50 -2.64 10.77
C ALA A 25 4.85 -3.30 11.08
N ALA A 26 5.96 -2.71 10.59
CA ALA A 26 7.31 -3.20 10.86
C ALA A 26 7.74 -3.01 12.33
N GLN A 27 7.24 -1.98 13.01
CA GLN A 27 7.54 -1.73 14.44
C GLN A 27 6.69 -2.61 15.38
N HIS A 28 5.50 -3.03 14.95
CA HIS A 28 4.55 -3.84 15.73
C HIS A 28 4.44 -5.30 15.22
N ILE A 29 5.53 -5.86 14.70
CA ILE A 29 5.58 -7.27 14.27
C ILE A 29 5.25 -8.18 15.45
N GLY A 30 4.09 -8.87 15.38
CA GLY A 30 3.63 -9.85 16.38
C GLY A 30 2.35 -9.48 17.13
N GLU A 31 1.83 -8.26 17.00
CA GLU A 31 0.51 -7.87 17.54
C GLU A 31 -0.64 -8.17 16.55
N ASP A 32 -1.89 -8.18 17.05
CA ASP A 32 -3.08 -8.44 16.22
C ASP A 32 -3.27 -7.33 15.18
N THR A 33 -2.66 -7.55 14.03
CA THR A 33 -2.47 -6.53 12.98
C THR A 33 -3.56 -6.63 11.90
N GLY A 34 -4.71 -7.27 12.22
CA GLY A 34 -5.80 -7.51 11.28
C GLY A 34 -6.36 -6.23 10.64
N ARG A 35 -6.45 -5.13 11.40
CA ARG A 35 -6.88 -3.81 10.88
C ARG A 35 -5.92 -3.25 9.84
N VAL A 36 -4.61 -3.29 10.09
CA VAL A 36 -3.61 -2.77 9.15
C VAL A 36 -3.61 -3.59 7.86
N ARG A 37 -3.76 -4.91 7.97
CA ARG A 37 -3.87 -5.80 6.79
C ARG A 37 -5.09 -5.48 5.95
N PHE A 38 -6.25 -5.26 6.58
CA PHE A 38 -7.48 -4.89 5.88
C PHE A 38 -7.33 -3.54 5.19
N THR A 39 -6.81 -2.53 5.89
CA THR A 39 -6.59 -1.21 5.31
C THR A 39 -5.60 -1.28 4.14
N ALA A 40 -4.49 -2.00 4.29
CA ALA A 40 -3.50 -2.19 3.22
C ALA A 40 -4.10 -2.91 2.01
N ALA A 41 -4.95 -3.93 2.20
CA ALA A 41 -5.61 -4.62 1.10
C ALA A 41 -6.59 -3.72 0.34
N VAL A 42 -7.39 -2.92 1.04
CA VAL A 42 -8.31 -1.94 0.42
C VAL A 42 -7.53 -0.90 -0.39
N PHE A 43 -6.43 -0.38 0.17
CA PHE A 43 -5.56 0.54 -0.53
C PHE A 43 -4.91 -0.09 -1.76
N ALA A 44 -4.41 -1.32 -1.67
CA ALA A 44 -3.83 -2.03 -2.81
C ALA A 44 -4.82 -2.15 -3.98
N ILE A 45 -6.08 -2.48 -3.69
CA ILE A 45 -7.14 -2.53 -4.71
C ILE A 45 -7.35 -1.13 -5.31
N GLY A 46 -7.44 -0.09 -4.47
CA GLY A 46 -7.58 1.29 -4.93
C GLY A 46 -6.45 1.76 -5.85
N PHE A 47 -5.20 1.52 -5.46
CA PHE A 47 -4.02 1.84 -6.27
C PHE A 47 -4.01 1.06 -7.60
N PHE A 48 -4.38 -0.22 -7.57
CA PHE A 48 -4.46 -1.06 -8.77
C PHE A 48 -5.51 -0.55 -9.77
N LEU A 49 -6.71 -0.23 -9.29
CA LEU A 49 -7.76 0.37 -10.12
C LEU A 49 -7.32 1.74 -10.67
N GLY A 50 -6.65 2.56 -9.86
CA GLY A 50 -6.08 3.85 -10.28
C GLY A 50 -5.05 3.69 -11.41
N MET A 51 -4.17 2.68 -11.29
CA MET A 51 -3.22 2.31 -12.34
C MET A 51 -3.91 1.92 -13.65
N ILE A 52 -4.92 1.03 -13.59
CA ILE A 52 -5.66 0.59 -14.78
C ILE A 52 -6.38 1.77 -15.43
N ALA A 53 -7.06 2.60 -14.64
CA ALA A 53 -7.74 3.79 -15.13
C ALA A 53 -6.76 4.71 -15.88
N LYS A 54 -5.53 4.85 -15.37
CA LYS A 54 -4.49 5.65 -16.03
C LYS A 54 -3.97 5.06 -17.33
N CYS A 55 -3.84 3.74 -17.41
CA CYS A 55 -3.48 3.05 -18.64
C CYS A 55 -4.57 3.19 -19.71
N VAL A 56 -5.86 3.19 -19.33
CA VAL A 56 -7.00 3.26 -20.27
C VAL A 56 -7.25 4.68 -20.75
N VAL A 57 -7.27 5.65 -19.84
CA VAL A 57 -7.62 7.05 -20.17
C VAL A 57 -6.45 7.80 -20.81
N GLY A 58 -5.22 7.30 -20.66
CA GLY A 58 -4.01 8.01 -21.10
C GLY A 58 -3.78 9.23 -20.21
N GLY A 59 -3.16 9.02 -19.04
CA GLY A 59 -2.91 10.09 -18.07
C GLY A 59 -1.44 10.42 -17.85
N SER A 60 -1.19 11.32 -16.90
CA SER A 60 0.16 11.71 -16.49
C SER A 60 0.98 10.52 -15.98
N TYR A 61 2.18 10.34 -16.54
CA TYR A 61 3.16 9.35 -16.11
C TYR A 61 3.55 9.50 -14.63
N ILE A 62 3.53 10.73 -14.10
CA ILE A 62 3.84 10.99 -12.69
C ILE A 62 2.76 10.40 -11.80
N ALA A 63 1.49 10.58 -12.14
CA ALA A 63 0.38 10.00 -11.39
C ALA A 63 0.39 8.47 -11.48
N LEU A 64 0.71 7.91 -12.65
CA LEU A 64 0.89 6.47 -12.81
C LEU A 64 1.99 5.93 -11.89
N ALA A 65 3.13 6.62 -11.81
CA ALA A 65 4.24 6.24 -10.94
C ALA A 65 3.87 6.29 -9.46
N LEU A 66 3.10 7.29 -9.03
CA LEU A 66 2.56 7.38 -7.66
C LEU A 66 1.60 6.22 -7.37
N TYR A 67 0.66 5.92 -8.28
CA TYR A 67 -0.23 4.76 -8.07
C TYR A 67 0.54 3.44 -7.97
N ALA A 68 1.59 3.26 -8.78
CA ALA A 68 2.44 2.08 -8.71
C ALA A 68 3.25 2.01 -7.40
N LEU A 69 3.78 3.15 -6.93
CA LEU A 69 4.51 3.23 -5.67
C LEU A 69 3.61 2.89 -4.48
N GLY A 70 2.43 3.50 -4.40
CA GLY A 70 1.41 3.18 -3.41
C GLY A 70 1.00 1.72 -3.42
N PHE A 71 0.83 1.11 -4.60
CA PHE A 71 0.53 -0.31 -4.73
C PHE A 71 1.61 -1.20 -4.11
N VAL A 72 2.89 -0.92 -4.37
CA VAL A 72 4.02 -1.67 -3.80
C VAL A 72 4.10 -1.49 -2.29
N LEU A 73 3.84 -0.27 -1.78
CA LEU A 73 3.79 -0.01 -0.34
C LEU A 73 2.64 -0.76 0.34
N SER A 74 1.46 -0.77 -0.27
CA SER A 74 0.32 -1.55 0.21
C SER A 74 0.58 -3.05 0.21
N TYR A 75 1.20 -3.58 -0.84
CA TYR A 75 1.63 -4.97 -0.87
C TYR A 75 2.62 -5.29 0.25
N THR A 76 3.62 -4.43 0.45
CA THR A 76 4.63 -4.56 1.50
C THR A 76 4.00 -4.56 2.90
N ALA A 77 3.04 -3.67 3.14
CA ALA A 77 2.27 -3.66 4.38
C ALA A 77 1.54 -5.01 4.57
N VAL A 78 0.81 -5.50 3.56
CA VAL A 78 0.13 -6.80 3.64
C VAL A 78 1.12 -7.91 3.99
N VAL A 79 2.29 -7.97 3.35
CA VAL A 79 3.32 -8.98 3.64
C VAL A 79 3.80 -8.88 5.09
N PHE A 80 4.11 -7.69 5.59
CA PHE A 80 4.54 -7.51 6.98
C PHE A 80 3.45 -7.83 8.00
N THR A 81 2.17 -7.68 7.65
CA THR A 81 1.05 -8.06 8.53
C THR A 81 0.71 -9.56 8.49
N VAL A 82 1.28 -10.33 7.56
CA VAL A 82 1.14 -11.78 7.57
C VAL A 82 2.13 -12.32 8.59
N PRO A 83 1.67 -12.95 9.69
CA PRO A 83 2.58 -13.53 10.66
C PRO A 83 3.37 -14.66 9.99
N GLU A 84 4.69 -14.56 10.04
CA GLU A 84 5.58 -15.62 9.57
C GLU A 84 5.30 -16.87 10.41
N LYS A 85 4.83 -17.93 9.76
CA LYS A 85 4.57 -19.23 10.41
C LYS A 85 5.88 -20.01 10.49
N GLU A 86 6.87 -19.51 11.22
CA GLU A 86 8.12 -20.20 11.55
C GLU A 86 8.54 -19.65 12.94
N HIS A 87 8.49 -20.36 14.08
CA HIS A 87 8.77 -21.76 14.38
C HIS A 87 7.84 -22.25 15.52
N ALA A 88 6.87 -23.11 15.20
CA ALA A 88 6.06 -23.83 16.19
C ALA A 88 6.50 -25.31 16.35
N TYR A 89 7.72 -25.63 15.95
CA TYR A 89 8.25 -27.01 15.96
C TYR A 89 9.72 -27.07 16.38
N GLU A 90 10.09 -26.40 17.48
CA GLU A 90 11.34 -26.72 18.19
C GLU A 90 11.05 -26.91 19.67
N GLY A 91 11.25 -28.15 20.16
CA GLY A 91 11.25 -28.48 21.59
C GLY A 91 10.06 -29.29 22.10
N ARG A 92 9.86 -30.51 21.57
CA ARG A 92 9.26 -31.61 22.36
C ARG A 92 10.36 -32.56 22.77
#